data_AF-A0A429MKG2-F1
#
_entry.id   AF-A0A429MKG2-F1
#
_cell.length_a   1.000
_cell.length_b   1.000
_cell.length_c   1.000
_cell.angle_alpha   90.00
_cell.angle_beta   90.00
_cell.angle_gamma   90.00
#
_symmetry.space_group_name_H-M   'P 1'
#
loop_
_entity.id
_entity.type
_entity.pdbx_description
1 polymer ?
#
loop_
_entity_poly.entity_id
_entity_poly.type
_entity_poly.pdbx_seq_one_letter_code
_entity_poly.pdbx_strand_id
1 'polypeptide(L)' 'MELLSGGEMLVRALADEGVEHVFGYPGGAVLHIYDALFQQDK' A
#
# COMPACT_ATOMS: atom_id res chain seq x y z
N MET A 1 -18.11 -6.43 5.32
CA MET A 1 -17.24 -6.11 4.18
C MET A 1 -16.45 -4.89 4.60
N GLU A 2 -15.13 -5.00 4.74
CA GLU A 2 -14.29 -3.85 5.04
C GLU A 2 -14.27 -2.91 3.84
N LEU A 3 -14.42 -1.60 4.07
CA LEU A 3 -14.29 -0.57 3.05
C LEU A 3 -12.85 -0.05 3.10
N LEU A 4 -12.03 -0.53 2.17
CA LEU A 4 -10.64 -0.11 2.00
C LEU A 4 -10.54 0.87 0.83
N SER A 5 -9.65 1.85 0.94
CA SER A 5 -9.17 2.64 -0.19
C SER A 5 -8.38 1.77 -1.17
N GLY A 6 -8.20 2.26 -2.41
CA GLY A 6 -7.40 1.54 -3.40
C GLY A 6 -5.94 1.32 -2.97
N GLY A 7 -5.37 2.26 -2.20
CA GLY A 7 -4.03 2.12 -1.63
C GLY A 7 -3.96 0.99 -0.59
N GLU A 8 -4.91 0.95 0.35
CA GLU A 8 -4.97 -0.10 1.37
C GLU A 8 -5.22 -1.49 0.76
N MET A 9 -6.07 -1.58 -0.27
CA MET A 9 -6.29 -2.83 -1.01
C MET A 9 -5.00 -3.35 -1.64
N LEU A 10 -4.22 -2.46 -2.26
CA LEU A 10 -2.93 -2.83 -2.86
C LEU A 10 -1.95 -3.32 -1.81
N VAL A 11 -1.80 -2.60 -0.70
CA VAL A 11 -0.87 -2.97 0.39
C VAL A 11 -1.25 -4.33 1.00
N ARG A 12 -2.54 -4.56 1.25
CA ARG A 12 -3.03 -5.86 1.73
C ARG A 12 -2.71 -6.99 0.75
N ALA A 13 -2.94 -6.79 -0.54
CA ALA A 13 -2.62 -7.81 -1.55
C ALA A 13 -1.12 -8.14 -1.58
N LEU A 14 -0.25 -7.12 -1.45
CA LEU A 14 1.20 -7.32 -1.38
C LEU A 14 1.59 -8.12 -0.13
N ALA A 15 0.98 -7.82 1.02
CA ALA A 15 1.20 -8.56 2.26
C ALA A 15 0.70 -10.02 2.18
N ASP A 16 -0.49 -10.25 1.63
CA ASP A 16 -1.08 -11.59 1.45
C ASP A 16 -0.20 -12.48 0.56
N GLU A 17 0.48 -11.89 -0.44
CA GLU A 17 1.44 -12.57 -1.33
C GLU A 17 2.86 -12.66 -0.74
N GLY A 18 3.08 -12.17 0.49
CA GLY A 18 4.37 -12.26 1.19
C GLY A 18 5.47 -11.36 0.60
N VAL A 19 5.11 -10.23 -0.01
CA VAL A 19 6.08 -9.28 -0.56
C VAL A 19 6.77 -8.50 0.56
N GLU A 20 8.08 -8.70 0.70
CA GLU A 20 8.87 -8.02 1.75
C GLU A 20 9.43 -6.65 1.33
N HIS A 21 9.68 -6.46 0.02
CA HIS A 21 10.35 -5.27 -0.49
C HIS A 21 9.63 -4.72 -1.72
N VAL A 22 9.31 -3.42 -1.68
CA VAL A 22 8.69 -2.68 -2.79
C VAL A 22 9.57 -1.50 -3.15
N PHE A 23 9.90 -1.38 -4.44
CA PHE A 23 10.58 -0.20 -4.98
C PHE A 23 9.54 0.67 -5.67
N GLY A 24 9.60 1.98 -5.43
CA GLY A 24 8.70 2.93 -6.06
C GLY A 24 9.39 4.26 -6.33
N TYR A 25 8.88 4.97 -7.32
CA TYR A 25 9.26 6.33 -7.62
C TYR A 25 8.12 7.28 -7.22
N PRO A 26 8.35 8.23 -6.29
CA PRO A 26 7.28 9.05 -5.74
C PRO A 26 6.73 10.04 -6.77
N GLY A 27 5.46 10.42 -6.60
CA GLY A 27 4.78 11.41 -7.43
C GLY A 27 3.33 11.61 -7.00
N GLY A 28 2.72 12.75 -7.37
CA GLY A 28 1.37 13.11 -6.91
C GLY A 28 0.29 12.08 -7.26
N ALA A 29 0.43 11.41 -8.41
CA ALA A 29 -0.51 10.37 -8.84
C ALA A 29 -0.52 9.12 -7.95
N VAL A 30 0.57 8.86 -7.22
CA VAL A 30 0.75 7.63 -6.42
C VAL A 30 0.86 7.91 -4.92
N LEU A 31 0.70 9.16 -4.48
CA LEU A 31 0.91 9.57 -3.09
C LEU A 31 0.05 8.76 -2.10
N HIS A 32 -1.21 8.51 -2.44
CA HIS A 32 -2.14 7.72 -1.63
C HIS A 32 -1.72 6.25 -1.42
N ILE A 33 -0.87 5.69 -2.30
CA ILE A 33 -0.26 4.36 -2.10
C ILE A 33 0.84 4.45 -1.04
N TYR A 34 1.68 5.49 -1.10
CA TYR A 34 2.72 5.72 -0.10
C TYR A 34 2.13 6.02 1.28
N ASP A 35 1.04 6.78 1.35
CA ASP A 35 0.31 7.01 2.60
C ASP A 35 -0.16 5.68 3.21
N ALA A 36 -0.77 4.79 2.40
CA ALA A 36 -1.22 3.48 2.86
C ALA A 36 -0.05 2.54 3.28
N LEU A 37 1.08 2.58 2.56
CA LEU A 37 2.29 1.86 2.92
C LEU A 37 2.89 2.35 4.25
N PHE A 38 2.85 3.66 4.50
CA PHE A 38 3.39 4.26 5.72
C PHE A 38 2.49 4.03 6.94
N GLN A 39 1.18 3.87 6.73
CA GLN A 39 0.21 3.55 7.77
C GLN A 39 0.27 2.09 8.26
N GLN A 40 1.15 1.25 7.71
CA GLN A 40 1.39 -0.09 8.24
C GLN A 40 2.09 0.02 9.61
N ASP A 41 1.35 -0.26 10.69
CA ASP A 41 1.96 -0.62 11.96
C ASP A 41 2.66 -1.97 11.74
N LYS A 42 3.99 -1.97 11.77
CA LYS A 42 4.87 -3.15 11.63
C LYS A 42 4.22 -4.52 11.89
#